data_AF-A0A6C0E3W0-F1
#
_entry.id   AF-A0A6C0E3W0-F1
#
_cell.length_a   1.000
_cell.length_b   1.000
_cell.length_c   1.000
_cell.angle_alpha   90.00
_cell.angle_beta   90.00
_cell.angle_gamma   90.00
#
_symmetry.space_group_name_H-M   'P 1'
#
loop_
_entity.id
_entity.type
_entity.pdbx_description
1 polymer ?
#
loop_
_entity_poly.entity_id
_entity_poly.type
_entity_poly.pdbx_seq_one_letter_code
_entity_poly.pdbx_strand_id
1 'polypeptide(L)'
;MDNSVVNFIIFLIFTGIYFTKIRSKATLQDYSSDAGVETYYNSINMSLLLYFVITLLSQLITNVIVIVNMCGGSFKSNLRYTALITFIPWILIFGIVIILLISFPNFKNAFSDVIGYYSVSTKANIILSELLNHSNKMKGEVETIANENMDGPPTISPTDTNVEKLNKLEKEIQNESSDLISEIFSNLSLLINKITPTNFNEYWNTLRPLMKPQYASLSDVQDKYCYLLADTSDFSDYLNKSRNPTTGNNMNAPESSVVPSAPPPPPPTDTVSESTPTKVLSSVTMLGGRKKYVKACMQKMMTGGTGETNLKIDGEAEFQVLKNYSDLKQQMLNLVIYRDNIGEAMWYIYTGLLLSTILKYNINNRGCVKSVTQIQSNLNNALTQQQQDQALAQAQQRVQTIS
;
A
#
# COMPACT_ATOMS: atom_id res chain seq x y z
N MET A 1 -8.38 -21.28 28.49
CA MET A 1 -7.11 -20.78 27.89
C MET A 1 -6.43 -19.86 28.90
N ASP A 2 -5.11 -19.73 28.84
CA ASP A 2 -4.39 -18.69 29.58
C ASP A 2 -4.89 -17.30 29.16
N ASN A 3 -5.22 -16.46 30.15
CA ASN A 3 -5.67 -15.09 29.95
C ASN A 3 -4.70 -14.27 29.06
N SER A 4 -3.39 -14.44 29.26
CA SER A 4 -2.35 -13.81 28.43
C SER A 4 -2.40 -14.23 26.94
N VAL A 5 -2.78 -15.49 26.66
CA VAL A 5 -2.91 -16.00 25.28
C VAL A 5 -4.14 -15.41 24.58
N VAL A 6 -5.24 -15.20 25.32
CA VAL A 6 -6.43 -14.50 24.79
C VAL A 6 -6.09 -13.07 24.38
N ASN A 7 -5.34 -12.34 25.22
CA ASN A 7 -4.96 -10.94 24.94
C ASN A 7 -4.04 -10.83 23.72
N PHE A 8 -3.12 -11.79 23.53
CA PHE A 8 -2.27 -11.88 22.34
C PHE A 8 -3.06 -12.24 21.07
N ILE A 9 -4.01 -13.19 21.14
CA ILE A 9 -4.87 -13.54 19.99
C ILE A 9 -5.73 -12.35 19.56
N ILE A 10 -6.28 -11.58 20.51
CA ILE A 10 -7.04 -10.35 20.20
C ILE A 10 -6.14 -9.31 19.50
N PHE A 11 -4.89 -9.15 19.94
CA PHE A 11 -3.91 -8.31 19.26
C PHE A 11 -3.60 -8.80 17.82
N LEU A 12 -3.40 -10.11 17.62
CA LEU A 12 -3.19 -10.68 16.28
C LEU A 12 -4.39 -10.44 15.36
N ILE A 13 -5.62 -10.55 15.87
CA ILE A 13 -6.85 -10.27 15.11
C ILE A 13 -6.90 -8.80 14.67
N PHE A 14 -6.67 -7.84 15.58
CA PHE A 14 -6.65 -6.42 15.20
C PHE A 14 -5.50 -6.08 14.23
N THR A 15 -4.34 -6.71 14.39
CA THR A 15 -3.20 -6.55 13.48
C THR A 15 -3.51 -7.09 12.08
N GLY A 16 -4.13 -8.27 11.99
CA GLY A 16 -4.59 -8.84 10.72
C GLY A 16 -5.66 -8.00 10.03
N ILE A 17 -6.63 -7.47 10.79
CA ILE A 17 -7.65 -6.55 10.27
C ILE A 17 -7.00 -5.25 9.75
N TYR A 18 -6.01 -4.71 10.48
CA TYR A 18 -5.28 -3.51 10.06
C TYR A 18 -4.64 -3.70 8.67
N PHE A 19 -3.76 -4.70 8.52
CA PHE A 19 -3.04 -4.93 7.26
C PHE A 19 -3.91 -5.42 6.09
N THR A 20 -5.10 -5.99 6.34
CA THR A 20 -5.95 -6.55 5.27
C THR A 20 -7.17 -5.71 4.89
N LYS A 21 -7.61 -4.79 5.76
CA LYS A 21 -8.86 -4.01 5.57
C LYS A 21 -8.73 -2.50 5.83
N ILE A 22 -7.91 -2.08 6.79
CA ILE A 22 -7.84 -0.67 7.21
C ILE A 22 -6.72 0.10 6.50
N ARG A 23 -5.55 -0.54 6.30
CA ARG A 23 -4.39 0.06 5.63
C ARG A 23 -4.67 0.32 4.14
N SER A 24 -4.39 1.53 3.68
CA SER A 24 -4.55 1.94 2.29
C SER A 24 -3.77 1.05 1.31
N LYS A 25 -4.42 0.64 0.22
CA LYS A 25 -3.74 0.01 -0.93
C LYS A 25 -3.16 1.08 -1.82
N ALA A 26 -1.95 0.86 -2.32
CA ALA A 26 -1.33 1.75 -3.31
C ALA A 26 -1.85 1.50 -4.72
N THR A 27 -1.86 2.56 -5.51
CA THR A 27 -2.07 2.54 -6.95
C THR A 27 -0.85 3.10 -7.68
N LEU A 28 -0.71 2.81 -8.97
CA LEU A 28 0.28 3.51 -9.82
C LEU A 28 0.08 5.02 -9.90
N GLN A 29 -1.12 5.53 -9.57
CA GLN A 29 -1.37 6.98 -9.52
C GLN A 29 -0.74 7.62 -8.28
N ASP A 30 -0.75 6.93 -7.13
CA ASP A 30 -0.06 7.43 -5.93
C ASP A 30 1.45 7.56 -6.19
N TYR A 31 2.01 6.57 -6.88
CA TYR A 31 3.43 6.52 -7.25
C TYR A 31 3.79 7.35 -8.49
N SER A 32 2.88 8.14 -9.05
CA SER A 32 3.18 8.97 -10.24
C SER A 32 3.82 10.34 -9.93
N SER A 33 3.90 10.73 -8.65
CA SER A 33 4.49 12.00 -8.20
C SER A 33 4.73 12.00 -6.69
N ASP A 34 5.72 12.78 -6.23
CA ASP A 34 6.12 12.85 -4.81
C ASP A 34 4.94 13.21 -3.88
N ALA A 35 4.09 14.16 -4.29
CA ALA A 35 2.90 14.54 -3.53
C ALA A 35 1.83 13.44 -3.47
N GLY A 36 1.78 12.54 -4.46
CA GLY A 36 0.95 11.33 -4.42
C GLY A 36 1.47 10.32 -3.40
N VAL A 37 2.78 10.09 -3.40
CA VAL A 37 3.47 9.21 -2.45
C VAL A 37 3.32 9.74 -1.01
N GLU A 38 3.47 11.05 -0.80
CA GLU A 38 3.23 11.70 0.48
C GLU A 38 1.77 11.54 0.94
N THR A 39 0.79 11.74 0.04
CA THR A 39 -0.64 11.56 0.34
C THR A 39 -0.94 10.10 0.73
N TYR A 40 -0.35 9.13 0.02
CA TYR A 40 -0.46 7.71 0.33
C TYR A 40 0.08 7.39 1.73
N TYR A 41 1.31 7.79 2.06
CA TYR A 41 1.90 7.56 3.39
C TYR A 41 1.15 8.31 4.50
N ASN A 42 0.67 9.52 4.27
CA ASN A 42 -0.17 10.24 5.24
C ASN A 42 -1.48 9.49 5.54
N SER A 43 -2.10 8.85 4.53
CA SER A 43 -3.27 7.99 4.75
C SER A 43 -2.93 6.74 5.58
N ILE A 44 -1.76 6.11 5.34
CA ILE A 44 -1.27 4.99 6.15
C ILE A 44 -1.04 5.45 7.59
N ASN A 45 -0.34 6.56 7.81
CA ASN A 45 -0.01 7.07 9.14
C ASN A 45 -1.26 7.39 9.98
N MET A 46 -2.30 7.96 9.36
CA MET A 46 -3.61 8.14 10.01
C MET A 46 -4.27 6.79 10.37
N SER A 47 -4.26 5.83 9.45
CA SER A 47 -4.81 4.48 9.71
C SER A 47 -4.04 3.73 10.80
N LEU A 48 -2.72 3.95 10.90
CA LEU A 48 -1.81 3.35 11.86
C LEU A 48 -2.00 3.93 13.26
N LEU A 49 -2.19 5.24 13.37
CA LEU A 49 -2.54 5.91 14.64
C LEU A 49 -3.88 5.38 15.19
N LEU A 50 -4.89 5.22 14.33
CA LEU A 50 -6.17 4.63 14.71
C LEU A 50 -6.01 3.18 15.21
N TYR A 51 -5.25 2.35 14.50
CA TYR A 51 -4.93 0.98 14.93
C TYR A 51 -4.18 0.94 16.27
N PHE A 52 -3.22 1.84 16.50
CA PHE A 52 -2.48 1.94 17.76
C PHE A 52 -3.41 2.29 18.94
N VAL A 53 -4.32 3.25 18.76
CA VAL A 53 -5.32 3.61 19.78
C VAL A 53 -6.29 2.45 20.05
N ILE A 54 -6.81 1.78 19.01
CA ILE A 54 -7.68 0.60 19.17
C ILE A 54 -6.93 -0.53 19.89
N THR A 55 -5.65 -0.73 19.58
CA THR A 55 -4.79 -1.71 20.24
C THR A 55 -4.66 -1.40 21.73
N LEU A 56 -4.26 -0.17 22.11
CA LEU A 56 -4.15 0.25 23.51
C LEU A 56 -5.46 0.06 24.29
N LEU A 57 -6.59 0.46 23.70
CA LEU A 57 -7.92 0.32 24.32
C LEU A 57 -8.30 -1.16 24.50
N SER A 58 -8.08 -2.00 23.49
CA SER A 58 -8.38 -3.44 23.58
C SER A 58 -7.55 -4.13 24.66
N GLN A 59 -6.24 -3.84 24.73
CA GLN A 59 -5.33 -4.41 25.73
C GLN A 59 -5.66 -3.92 27.15
N LEU A 60 -6.13 -2.67 27.31
CA LEU A 60 -6.63 -2.20 28.60
C LEU A 60 -7.89 -2.96 29.03
N ILE A 61 -8.88 -3.06 28.15
CA ILE A 61 -10.16 -3.74 28.45
C ILE A 61 -9.91 -5.20 28.85
N THR A 62 -9.11 -5.93 28.07
CA THR A 62 -8.79 -7.33 28.36
C THR A 62 -7.98 -7.47 29.64
N ASN A 63 -6.93 -6.67 29.86
CA ASN A 63 -6.16 -6.72 31.12
C ASN A 63 -7.02 -6.41 32.36
N VAL A 64 -8.01 -5.50 32.27
CA VAL A 64 -8.91 -5.23 33.40
C VAL A 64 -9.84 -6.42 33.66
N ILE A 65 -10.37 -7.08 32.62
CA ILE A 65 -11.16 -8.31 32.78
C ILE A 65 -10.32 -9.40 33.46
N VAL A 66 -9.06 -9.57 33.05
CA VAL A 66 -8.13 -10.54 33.66
C VAL A 66 -7.89 -10.25 35.15
N ILE A 67 -7.69 -8.98 35.53
CA ILE A 67 -7.49 -8.60 36.93
C ILE A 67 -8.79 -8.69 37.75
N VAL A 68 -9.95 -8.34 37.19
CA VAL A 68 -11.24 -8.56 37.85
C VAL A 68 -11.49 -10.04 38.10
N ASN A 69 -11.18 -10.92 37.14
CA ASN A 69 -11.33 -12.37 37.29
C ASN A 69 -10.36 -12.98 38.31
N MET A 70 -9.17 -12.38 38.51
CA MET A 70 -8.15 -12.88 39.47
C MET A 70 -8.28 -12.28 40.87
N CYS A 71 -8.64 -11.01 40.98
CA CYS A 71 -8.61 -10.23 42.23
C CYS A 71 -10.00 -9.77 42.72
N GLY A 72 -11.04 -9.94 41.91
CA GLY A 72 -12.40 -9.51 42.21
C GLY A 72 -12.60 -7.99 42.19
N GLY A 73 -13.77 -7.56 42.67
CA GLY A 73 -14.20 -6.17 42.65
C GLY A 73 -14.77 -5.75 41.29
N SER A 74 -14.83 -4.44 41.05
CA SER A 74 -15.42 -3.87 39.83
C SER A 74 -14.36 -3.53 38.77
N PHE A 75 -14.81 -3.36 37.53
CA PHE A 75 -13.98 -2.78 36.45
C PHE A 75 -13.37 -1.44 36.90
N LYS A 76 -14.20 -0.52 37.44
CA LYS A 76 -13.79 0.84 37.84
C LYS A 76 -12.74 0.85 38.96
N SER A 77 -12.80 -0.06 39.93
CA SER A 77 -11.81 -0.17 41.02
C SER A 77 -10.44 -0.64 40.52
N ASN A 78 -10.41 -1.56 39.55
CA ASN A 78 -9.17 -2.11 39.00
C ASN A 78 -8.58 -1.27 37.84
N LEU A 79 -9.41 -0.44 37.19
CA LEU A 79 -9.06 0.34 35.98
C LEU A 79 -7.78 1.19 36.13
N ARG A 80 -7.69 2.05 37.16
CA ARG A 80 -6.57 2.99 37.32
C ARG A 80 -5.22 2.29 37.43
N TYR A 81 -5.16 1.21 38.20
CA TYR A 81 -3.95 0.40 38.36
C TYR A 81 -3.60 -0.32 37.05
N THR A 82 -4.59 -0.94 36.41
CA THR A 82 -4.41 -1.71 35.18
C THR A 82 -3.95 -0.83 34.01
N ALA A 83 -4.47 0.40 33.93
CA ALA A 83 -4.07 1.38 32.93
C ALA A 83 -2.57 1.71 33.02
N LEU A 84 -2.01 1.87 34.22
CA LEU A 84 -0.58 2.13 34.38
C LEU A 84 0.28 0.96 33.90
N ILE A 85 -0.02 -0.28 34.35
CA ILE A 85 0.77 -1.45 33.93
C ILE A 85 0.56 -1.84 32.46
N THR A 86 -0.52 -1.40 31.82
CA THR A 86 -0.79 -1.64 30.39
C THR A 86 -0.15 -0.56 29.53
N PHE A 87 -0.50 0.71 29.76
CA PHE A 87 -0.10 1.80 28.89
C PHE A 87 1.39 2.13 28.98
N ILE A 88 2.05 1.99 30.14
CA ILE A 88 3.49 2.28 30.23
C ILE A 88 4.30 1.37 29.28
N PRO A 89 4.25 0.03 29.37
CA PRO A 89 5.02 -0.81 28.46
C PRO A 89 4.51 -0.77 27.02
N TRP A 90 3.18 -0.70 26.77
CA TRP A 90 2.68 -0.62 25.40
C TRP A 90 3.05 0.70 24.70
N ILE A 91 2.85 1.86 25.34
CA ILE A 91 3.18 3.16 24.72
C ILE A 91 4.70 3.28 24.53
N LEU A 92 5.51 2.88 25.51
CA LEU A 92 6.96 2.97 25.37
C LEU A 92 7.48 1.96 24.33
N ILE A 93 7.24 0.66 24.50
CA ILE A 93 7.89 -0.35 23.65
C ILE A 93 7.24 -0.39 22.25
N PHE A 94 5.90 -0.49 22.16
CA PHE A 94 5.23 -0.58 20.86
C PHE A 94 5.25 0.77 20.12
N GLY A 95 5.13 1.89 20.85
CA GLY A 95 5.27 3.23 20.26
C GLY A 95 6.68 3.50 19.73
N ILE A 96 7.75 3.13 20.45
CA ILE A 96 9.13 3.26 19.95
C ILE A 96 9.36 2.36 18.72
N VAL A 97 8.85 1.12 18.70
CA VAL A 97 8.95 0.26 17.50
C VAL A 97 8.21 0.87 16.30
N ILE A 98 7.01 1.44 16.50
CA ILE A 98 6.29 2.14 15.42
C ILE A 98 7.10 3.33 14.89
N ILE A 99 7.61 4.19 15.78
CA ILE A 99 8.43 5.35 15.41
C ILE A 99 9.69 4.90 14.65
N LEU A 100 10.37 3.87 15.12
CA LEU A 100 11.58 3.32 14.51
C LEU A 100 11.33 2.82 13.07
N LEU A 101 10.22 2.11 12.83
CA LEU A 101 9.87 1.62 11.49
C LEU A 101 9.39 2.72 10.52
N ILE A 102 8.95 3.87 11.05
CA ILE A 102 8.64 5.06 10.25
C ILE A 102 9.93 5.83 9.91
N SER A 103 10.79 6.07 10.91
CA SER A 103 12.05 6.81 10.73
C SER A 103 13.11 6.03 9.93
N PHE A 104 13.11 4.70 10.02
CA PHE A 104 14.11 3.83 9.40
C PHE A 104 13.42 2.67 8.67
N PRO A 105 12.85 2.88 7.47
CA PRO A 105 12.06 1.86 6.75
C PRO A 105 12.85 0.55 6.53
N ASN A 106 14.17 0.65 6.34
CA ASN A 106 15.07 -0.49 6.13
C ASN A 106 15.09 -1.51 7.30
N PHE A 107 14.58 -1.18 8.50
CA PHE A 107 14.44 -2.19 9.57
C PHE A 107 13.39 -3.26 9.24
N LYS A 108 12.45 -2.98 8.34
CA LYS A 108 11.45 -3.97 7.87
C LYS A 108 12.13 -5.13 7.13
N ASN A 109 13.22 -4.87 6.41
CA ASN A 109 14.02 -5.83 5.63
C ASN A 109 14.45 -7.06 6.44
N ALA A 110 14.73 -6.89 7.74
CA ALA A 110 15.07 -7.98 8.65
C ALA A 110 14.03 -9.12 8.69
N PHE A 111 12.77 -8.84 8.35
CA PHE A 111 11.71 -9.84 8.18
C PHE A 111 11.09 -9.86 6.77
N SER A 112 11.03 -8.74 6.05
CA SER A 112 10.47 -8.71 4.69
C SER A 112 11.35 -9.44 3.67
N ASP A 113 12.67 -9.45 3.81
CA ASP A 113 13.56 -10.13 2.85
C ASP A 113 13.72 -11.64 3.14
N VAL A 114 13.11 -12.15 4.22
CA VAL A 114 13.05 -13.58 4.57
C VAL A 114 11.61 -14.12 4.50
N ILE A 115 10.74 -13.63 5.37
CA ILE A 115 9.35 -14.11 5.52
C ILE A 115 8.44 -13.45 4.47
N GLY A 116 8.65 -12.16 4.21
CA GLY A 116 8.00 -11.45 3.11
C GLY A 116 8.39 -12.06 1.77
N TYR A 117 9.69 -12.25 1.53
CA TYR A 117 10.28 -12.87 0.33
C TYR A 117 9.61 -14.21 0.00
N TYR A 118 9.59 -15.14 0.96
CA TYR A 118 8.95 -16.44 0.81
C TYR A 118 7.46 -16.35 0.43
N SER A 119 6.78 -15.28 0.88
CA SER A 119 5.36 -15.03 0.60
C SER A 119 5.08 -14.38 -0.77
N VAL A 120 6.10 -13.87 -1.47
CA VAL A 120 5.95 -13.18 -2.78
C VAL A 120 6.74 -13.79 -3.93
N SER A 121 7.83 -14.52 -3.64
CA SER A 121 8.84 -14.97 -4.61
C SER A 121 8.24 -15.63 -5.85
N THR A 122 7.35 -16.62 -5.69
CA THR A 122 6.68 -17.31 -6.80
C THR A 122 5.91 -16.35 -7.72
N LYS A 123 5.20 -15.37 -7.16
CA LYS A 123 4.43 -14.40 -7.95
C LYS A 123 5.34 -13.37 -8.62
N ALA A 124 6.38 -12.91 -7.91
CA ALA A 124 7.38 -12.01 -8.47
C ALA A 124 8.10 -12.66 -9.65
N ASN A 125 8.50 -13.93 -9.52
CA ASN A 125 9.18 -14.67 -10.59
C ASN A 125 8.28 -14.90 -11.83
N ILE A 126 6.96 -15.06 -11.64
CA ILE A 126 5.99 -15.10 -12.76
C ILE A 126 5.95 -13.75 -13.48
N ILE A 127 5.69 -12.65 -12.76
CA ILE A 127 5.61 -11.29 -13.32
C ILE A 127 6.92 -10.93 -14.04
N LEU A 128 8.07 -11.18 -13.40
CA LEU A 128 9.38 -10.89 -13.98
C LEU A 128 9.67 -11.75 -15.22
N SER A 129 9.18 -12.99 -15.30
CA SER A 129 9.30 -13.83 -16.50
C SER A 129 8.34 -13.42 -17.63
N GLU A 130 7.21 -12.79 -17.30
CA GLU A 130 6.34 -12.18 -18.30
C GLU A 130 6.90 -10.82 -18.80
N LEU A 131 7.51 -10.05 -17.91
CA LEU A 131 8.04 -8.71 -18.18
C LEU A 131 9.38 -8.73 -18.95
N LEU A 132 10.32 -9.56 -18.50
CA LEU A 132 11.71 -9.56 -19.00
C LEU A 132 11.89 -10.46 -20.22
N ASN A 133 12.86 -10.11 -21.07
CA ASN A 133 13.26 -10.98 -22.16
C ASN A 133 14.27 -12.04 -21.68
N HIS A 134 13.79 -13.25 -21.35
CA HIS A 134 14.65 -14.43 -21.10
C HIS A 134 15.64 -14.72 -22.27
N SER A 135 15.39 -14.16 -23.47
CA SER A 135 16.28 -14.28 -24.63
C SER A 135 17.42 -13.26 -24.69
N ASN A 136 17.43 -12.20 -23.84
CA ASN A 136 18.50 -11.18 -23.83
C ASN A 136 19.81 -11.65 -23.16
N LYS A 137 20.15 -12.93 -23.30
CA LYS A 137 21.47 -13.48 -22.94
C LYS A 137 22.51 -13.06 -23.98
N MET A 138 23.02 -11.84 -23.85
CA MET A 138 24.16 -11.27 -24.60
C MET A 138 24.10 -11.47 -26.14
N LYS A 139 23.06 -10.92 -26.80
CA LYS A 139 22.96 -10.96 -28.27
C LYS A 139 22.48 -9.67 -28.97
N GLY A 140 22.09 -8.63 -28.23
CA GLY A 140 21.52 -7.40 -28.80
C GLY A 140 22.56 -6.42 -29.38
N GLU A 141 23.72 -6.28 -28.74
CA GLU A 141 24.66 -5.15 -28.99
C GLU A 141 26.02 -5.59 -29.55
N VAL A 142 26.21 -6.88 -29.83
CA VAL A 142 27.45 -7.42 -30.43
C VAL A 142 27.29 -7.73 -31.92
N GLU A 143 26.09 -8.13 -32.37
CA GLU A 143 25.85 -8.55 -33.76
C GLU A 143 25.42 -7.40 -34.69
N THR A 144 25.06 -6.23 -34.16
CA THR A 144 24.67 -5.04 -34.94
C THR A 144 25.85 -4.16 -35.34
N ILE A 145 26.87 -4.02 -34.49
CA ILE A 145 28.08 -3.24 -34.79
C ILE A 145 29.02 -3.98 -35.77
N ALA A 146 28.94 -5.31 -35.82
CA ALA A 146 29.83 -6.15 -36.64
C ALA A 146 29.49 -6.20 -38.14
N ASN A 147 28.28 -5.80 -38.54
CA ASN A 147 27.70 -6.19 -39.84
C ASN A 147 27.42 -5.05 -40.84
N GLU A 148 27.88 -3.82 -40.58
CA GLU A 148 27.90 -2.73 -41.58
C GLU A 148 29.33 -2.17 -41.77
N ASN A 149 30.30 -3.02 -42.16
CA ASN A 149 31.63 -2.59 -42.63
C ASN A 149 32.33 -3.65 -43.51
N MET A 150 31.68 -4.09 -44.59
CA MET A 150 32.33 -4.86 -45.67
C MET A 150 31.77 -4.51 -47.06
N ASP A 151 32.07 -3.32 -47.57
CA ASP A 151 32.75 -3.20 -48.87
C ASP A 151 33.37 -1.80 -49.05
N GLY A 152 34.65 -1.71 -49.41
CA GLY A 152 35.35 -0.44 -49.67
C GLY A 152 36.79 -0.33 -49.11
N PRO A 153 37.75 0.27 -49.85
CA PRO A 153 39.13 0.44 -49.40
C PRO A 153 39.33 1.63 -48.44
N PRO A 154 40.34 1.60 -47.54
CA PRO A 154 40.38 2.50 -46.38
C PRO A 154 41.05 3.87 -46.62
N THR A 155 40.38 4.93 -46.16
CA THR A 155 40.90 6.24 -45.70
C THR A 155 39.67 6.96 -45.09
N ILE A 156 39.69 7.62 -43.92
CA ILE A 156 40.63 8.56 -43.29
C ILE A 156 40.62 8.36 -41.75
N SER A 157 41.70 8.73 -41.03
CA SER A 157 41.79 8.63 -39.56
C SER A 157 40.94 9.65 -38.78
N PRO A 158 40.23 9.24 -37.70
CA PRO A 158 39.77 10.12 -36.63
C PRO A 158 40.76 10.12 -35.43
N THR A 159 40.95 11.26 -34.77
CA THR A 159 41.86 11.38 -33.59
C THR A 159 41.29 10.73 -32.33
N ASP A 160 42.09 9.87 -31.69
CA ASP A 160 41.63 8.82 -30.78
C ASP A 160 41.16 9.30 -29.37
N THR A 161 41.71 10.42 -28.88
CA THR A 161 41.71 10.79 -27.44
C THR A 161 40.33 11.00 -26.79
N ASN A 162 39.28 11.22 -27.59
CA ASN A 162 37.90 11.39 -27.11
C ASN A 162 37.06 10.11 -27.30
N VAL A 163 37.28 9.38 -28.40
CA VAL A 163 36.57 8.12 -28.69
C VAL A 163 37.00 7.05 -27.69
N GLU A 164 38.29 6.94 -27.38
CA GLU A 164 38.77 5.98 -26.37
C GLU A 164 38.20 6.29 -24.97
N LYS A 165 38.02 7.58 -24.63
CA LYS A 165 37.40 7.97 -23.34
C LYS A 165 35.90 7.69 -23.29
N LEU A 166 35.17 7.92 -24.38
CA LEU A 166 33.76 7.56 -24.48
C LEU A 166 33.60 6.04 -24.39
N ASN A 167 34.31 5.28 -25.24
CA ASN A 167 34.28 3.82 -25.24
C ASN A 167 34.73 3.21 -23.90
N LYS A 168 35.61 3.90 -23.14
CA LYS A 168 36.00 3.47 -21.79
C LYS A 168 34.91 3.79 -20.75
N LEU A 169 34.36 5.00 -20.75
CA LEU A 169 33.26 5.38 -19.85
C LEU A 169 32.02 4.50 -20.09
N GLU A 170 31.71 4.23 -21.36
CA GLU A 170 30.65 3.33 -21.79
C GLU A 170 30.93 1.90 -21.33
N LYS A 171 32.17 1.40 -21.45
CA LYS A 171 32.55 0.10 -20.85
C LYS A 171 32.56 0.08 -19.32
N GLU A 172 32.81 1.19 -18.64
CA GLU A 172 32.74 1.25 -17.17
C GLU A 172 31.27 1.25 -16.70
N ILE A 173 30.39 2.03 -17.34
CA ILE A 173 28.92 1.99 -17.16
C ILE A 173 28.36 0.61 -17.52
N GLN A 174 28.81 0.03 -18.63
CA GLN A 174 28.34 -1.26 -19.11
C GLN A 174 28.91 -2.42 -18.28
N ASN A 175 30.09 -2.30 -17.68
CA ASN A 175 30.60 -3.29 -16.72
C ASN A 175 29.81 -3.25 -15.41
N GLU A 176 29.67 -2.09 -14.74
CA GLU A 176 28.90 -1.98 -13.48
C GLU A 176 27.45 -2.44 -13.66
N SER A 177 26.81 -2.04 -14.76
CA SER A 177 25.48 -2.55 -15.08
C SER A 177 25.51 -4.02 -15.47
N SER A 178 26.53 -4.54 -16.18
CA SER A 178 26.59 -5.98 -16.53
C SER A 178 26.73 -6.90 -15.33
N ASP A 179 27.47 -6.51 -14.28
CA ASP A 179 27.57 -7.32 -13.05
C ASP A 179 26.22 -7.31 -12.30
N LEU A 180 25.55 -6.16 -12.20
CA LEU A 180 24.18 -6.07 -11.68
C LEU A 180 23.19 -6.89 -12.53
N ILE A 181 23.27 -6.80 -13.85
CA ILE A 181 22.43 -7.55 -14.81
C ILE A 181 22.71 -9.06 -14.71
N SER A 182 23.96 -9.44 -14.46
CA SER A 182 24.39 -10.81 -14.21
C SER A 182 23.84 -11.33 -12.88
N GLU A 183 23.85 -10.54 -11.79
CA GLU A 183 23.20 -10.87 -10.52
C GLU A 183 21.66 -10.99 -10.70
N ILE A 184 21.05 -10.04 -11.41
CA ILE A 184 19.61 -9.99 -11.76
C ILE A 184 19.16 -11.25 -12.51
N PHE A 185 19.90 -11.68 -13.54
CA PHE A 185 19.57 -12.88 -14.31
C PHE A 185 20.05 -14.18 -13.63
N SER A 186 21.07 -14.13 -12.78
CA SER A 186 21.54 -15.28 -11.99
C SER A 186 20.50 -15.74 -10.97
N ASN A 187 19.78 -14.81 -10.34
CA ASN A 187 18.64 -15.16 -9.48
C ASN A 187 17.50 -14.16 -9.52
N LEU A 188 16.66 -14.31 -10.56
CA LEU A 188 15.47 -13.48 -10.79
C LEU A 188 14.47 -13.50 -9.62
N SER A 189 14.47 -14.56 -8.79
CA SER A 189 13.62 -14.60 -7.61
C SER A 189 14.13 -13.64 -6.52
N LEU A 190 15.44 -13.58 -6.27
CA LEU A 190 16.04 -12.69 -5.24
C LEU A 190 15.92 -11.19 -5.56
N LEU A 191 15.72 -10.82 -6.82
CA LEU A 191 15.55 -9.44 -7.26
C LEU A 191 14.48 -8.67 -6.46
N ILE A 192 13.38 -9.33 -6.07
CA ILE A 192 12.29 -8.70 -5.31
C ILE A 192 12.75 -8.09 -3.99
N ASN A 193 13.84 -8.58 -3.37
CA ASN A 193 14.34 -8.06 -2.10
C ASN A 193 15.09 -6.72 -2.26
N LYS A 194 15.71 -6.47 -3.41
CA LYS A 194 16.40 -5.19 -3.72
C LYS A 194 15.39 -4.04 -3.92
N ILE A 195 14.18 -4.37 -4.37
CA ILE A 195 13.10 -3.43 -4.65
C ILE A 195 12.30 -3.17 -3.37
N THR A 196 12.27 -1.93 -2.90
CA THR A 196 11.44 -1.44 -1.79
C THR A 196 10.28 -0.59 -2.33
N PRO A 197 9.27 -0.25 -1.51
CA PRO A 197 8.28 0.75 -1.92
C PRO A 197 8.92 2.10 -2.26
N THR A 198 9.96 2.52 -1.54
CA THR A 198 10.60 3.84 -1.71
C THR A 198 11.45 3.95 -2.98
N ASN A 199 12.09 2.87 -3.44
CA ASN A 199 12.91 2.87 -4.67
C ASN A 199 12.19 2.28 -5.90
N PHE A 200 10.89 1.96 -5.79
CA PHE A 200 10.15 1.20 -6.80
C PHE A 200 10.25 1.78 -8.23
N ASN A 201 10.05 3.09 -8.37
CA ASN A 201 10.09 3.75 -9.68
C ASN A 201 11.49 3.79 -10.29
N GLU A 202 12.52 3.97 -9.46
CA GLU A 202 13.93 3.96 -9.85
C GLU A 202 14.30 2.57 -10.38
N TYR A 203 14.07 1.52 -9.58
CA TYR A 203 14.32 0.14 -9.97
C TYR A 203 13.49 -0.29 -11.20
N TRP A 204 12.23 0.14 -11.31
CA TRP A 204 11.42 -0.19 -12.49
C TRP A 204 11.98 0.46 -13.76
N ASN A 205 12.51 1.68 -13.68
CA ASN A 205 13.20 2.32 -14.80
C ASN A 205 14.54 1.63 -15.12
N THR A 206 15.32 1.21 -14.12
CA THR A 206 16.54 0.39 -14.32
C THR A 206 16.24 -0.95 -15.01
N LEU A 207 15.09 -1.57 -14.71
CA LEU A 207 14.66 -2.81 -15.38
C LEU A 207 14.12 -2.60 -16.79
N ARG A 208 13.67 -1.37 -17.16
CA ARG A 208 13.05 -1.06 -18.47
C ARG A 208 13.84 -1.55 -19.70
N PRO A 209 15.17 -1.33 -19.83
CA PRO A 209 15.94 -1.86 -20.97
C PRO A 209 16.07 -3.39 -21.01
N LEU A 210 15.80 -4.09 -19.91
CA LEU A 210 15.85 -5.57 -19.83
C LEU A 210 14.49 -6.22 -20.15
N MET A 211 13.44 -5.41 -20.31
CA MET A 211 12.08 -5.87 -20.61
C MET A 211 11.97 -6.39 -22.06
N LYS A 212 10.88 -7.11 -22.36
CA LYS A 212 10.55 -7.48 -23.74
C LYS A 212 10.45 -6.21 -24.61
N PRO A 213 10.84 -6.24 -25.90
CA PRO A 213 10.93 -5.03 -26.74
C PRO A 213 9.67 -4.16 -26.73
N GLN A 214 8.49 -4.78 -26.76
CA GLN A 214 7.16 -4.13 -26.67
C GLN A 214 6.93 -3.28 -25.40
N TYR A 215 7.73 -3.48 -24.35
CA TYR A 215 7.71 -2.69 -23.12
C TYR A 215 8.90 -1.73 -23.04
N ALA A 216 10.08 -2.18 -23.50
CA ALA A 216 11.29 -1.37 -23.53
C ALA A 216 11.18 -0.18 -24.49
N SER A 217 10.43 -0.32 -25.59
CA SER A 217 10.21 0.74 -26.59
C SER A 217 9.13 1.78 -26.20
N LEU A 218 8.58 1.71 -24.97
CA LEU A 218 7.59 2.68 -24.51
C LEU A 218 8.25 4.01 -24.16
N SER A 219 7.77 5.09 -24.76
CA SER A 219 8.20 6.45 -24.43
C SER A 219 7.85 6.82 -22.99
N ASP A 220 8.58 7.76 -22.39
CA ASP A 220 8.25 8.27 -21.05
C ASP A 220 6.86 8.90 -20.97
N VAL A 221 6.32 9.37 -22.11
CA VAL A 221 4.94 9.86 -22.19
C VAL A 221 3.95 8.70 -22.06
N GLN A 222 4.20 7.57 -22.72
CA GLN A 222 3.38 6.35 -22.58
C GLN A 222 3.50 5.76 -21.16
N ASP A 223 4.71 5.56 -20.61
CA ASP A 223 4.91 5.05 -19.23
C ASP A 223 4.22 5.95 -18.19
N LYS A 224 4.36 7.28 -18.34
CA LYS A 224 3.71 8.26 -17.48
C LYS A 224 2.19 8.21 -17.55
N TYR A 225 1.58 7.77 -18.65
CA TYR A 225 0.12 7.65 -18.75
C TYR A 225 -0.42 6.25 -18.39
N CYS A 226 0.42 5.25 -18.15
CA CYS A 226 -0.02 3.90 -17.78
C CYS A 226 -0.93 3.86 -16.54
N TYR A 227 -0.75 4.75 -15.55
CA TYR A 227 -1.63 4.81 -14.37
C TYR A 227 -3.09 5.15 -14.69
N LEU A 228 -3.36 5.82 -15.83
CA LEU A 228 -4.73 6.12 -16.28
C LEU A 228 -5.46 4.88 -16.82
N LEU A 229 -4.73 3.81 -17.16
CA LEU A 229 -5.27 2.59 -17.77
C LEU A 229 -5.62 1.51 -16.73
N ALA A 230 -4.99 1.53 -15.56
CA ALA A 230 -5.14 0.51 -14.51
C ALA A 230 -6.59 0.37 -13.96
N ASP A 231 -7.42 1.42 -14.12
CA ASP A 231 -8.83 1.46 -13.69
C ASP A 231 -9.79 1.44 -14.90
N THR A 232 -9.44 0.69 -15.96
CA THR A 232 -10.23 0.58 -17.22
C THR A 232 -10.59 -0.86 -17.61
N SER A 233 -11.57 -1.43 -16.91
CA SER A 233 -12.21 -2.71 -17.28
C SER A 233 -12.93 -2.63 -18.64
N ASP A 234 -13.75 -1.60 -18.83
CA ASP A 234 -14.82 -1.57 -19.85
C ASP A 234 -14.38 -1.09 -21.25
N PHE A 235 -13.08 -1.03 -21.55
CA PHE A 235 -12.62 -0.42 -22.81
C PHE A 235 -12.80 -1.31 -24.05
N SER A 236 -12.75 -2.64 -23.88
CA SER A 236 -12.93 -3.62 -24.98
C SER A 236 -14.28 -3.44 -25.69
N ASP A 237 -15.36 -3.23 -24.92
CA ASP A 237 -16.69 -2.95 -25.45
C ASP A 237 -16.75 -1.62 -26.22
N TYR A 238 -15.96 -0.62 -25.83
CA TYR A 238 -15.92 0.67 -26.53
C TYR A 238 -15.22 0.54 -27.89
N LEU A 239 -14.08 -0.18 -27.95
CA LEU A 239 -13.39 -0.41 -29.23
C LEU A 239 -14.24 -1.28 -30.17
N ASN A 240 -14.81 -2.38 -29.69
CA ASN A 240 -15.70 -3.22 -30.50
C ASN A 240 -16.94 -2.45 -31.01
N LYS A 241 -17.51 -1.56 -30.20
CA LYS A 241 -18.62 -0.68 -30.63
C LYS A 241 -18.19 0.40 -31.63
N SER A 242 -16.92 0.81 -31.65
CA SER A 242 -16.37 1.73 -32.65
C SER A 242 -15.98 1.07 -33.97
N ARG A 243 -15.66 -0.24 -33.94
CA ARG A 243 -15.20 -1.03 -35.09
C ARG A 243 -16.33 -1.46 -36.03
N ASN A 244 -17.59 -1.45 -35.57
CA ASN A 244 -18.79 -1.76 -36.36
C ASN A 244 -19.66 -0.50 -36.63
N PRO A 245 -19.42 0.25 -37.72
CA PRO A 245 -20.28 1.35 -38.15
C PRO A 245 -21.52 0.83 -38.89
N THR A 246 -22.44 0.16 -38.18
CA THR A 246 -23.70 -0.29 -38.79
C THR A 246 -24.55 0.90 -39.21
N THR A 247 -25.07 0.84 -40.43
CA THR A 247 -25.80 1.90 -41.14
C THR A 247 -26.84 2.61 -40.26
N GLY A 248 -26.87 3.95 -40.34
CA GLY A 248 -27.52 4.78 -39.33
C GLY A 248 -29.06 4.74 -39.32
N ASN A 249 -29.60 5.22 -38.21
CA ASN A 249 -30.96 5.79 -38.12
C ASN A 249 -30.98 6.88 -37.05
N ASN A 250 -31.82 7.90 -37.25
CA ASN A 250 -32.00 8.97 -36.27
C ASN A 250 -32.70 8.44 -35.01
N MET A 251 -32.18 8.76 -33.83
CA MET A 251 -32.99 8.86 -32.61
C MET A 251 -32.61 10.14 -31.87
N ASN A 252 -33.63 10.90 -31.49
CA ASN A 252 -33.50 12.27 -31.03
C ASN A 252 -33.02 12.35 -29.57
N ALA A 253 -32.56 13.52 -29.16
CA ALA A 253 -32.48 13.86 -27.75
C ALA A 253 -33.89 13.82 -27.12
N PRO A 254 -34.04 13.44 -25.84
CA PRO A 254 -35.30 13.57 -25.13
C PRO A 254 -35.61 15.06 -24.90
N GLU A 255 -36.61 15.57 -25.60
CA GLU A 255 -37.10 16.94 -25.47
C GLU A 255 -37.88 17.11 -24.15
N SER A 256 -37.61 18.20 -23.42
CA SER A 256 -38.28 18.49 -22.15
C SER A 256 -39.58 19.26 -22.38
N SER A 257 -40.64 18.93 -21.65
CA SER A 257 -41.96 19.54 -21.80
C SER A 257 -42.01 21.02 -21.38
N VAL A 258 -42.74 21.80 -22.19
CA VAL A 258 -43.13 23.23 -22.04
C VAL A 258 -44.01 23.45 -20.76
N VAL A 259 -44.28 24.61 -20.14
CA VAL A 259 -44.63 26.02 -20.53
C VAL A 259 -44.55 26.94 -19.26
N PRO A 260 -44.81 28.28 -19.25
CA PRO A 260 -44.75 29.35 -20.29
C PRO A 260 -44.02 30.69 -19.89
N SER A 261 -43.89 31.60 -20.88
CA SER A 261 -43.67 33.08 -20.92
C SER A 261 -43.94 33.95 -19.66
N ALA A 262 -43.43 35.19 -19.42
CA ALA A 262 -42.54 36.22 -20.06
C ALA A 262 -42.29 37.36 -18.98
N PRO A 263 -41.83 38.65 -19.20
CA PRO A 263 -41.37 39.45 -20.38
C PRO A 263 -40.04 40.27 -20.15
N PRO A 264 -39.59 41.17 -21.09
CA PRO A 264 -38.34 41.98 -21.03
C PRO A 264 -38.59 43.50 -20.79
N PRO A 265 -37.64 44.49 -20.91
CA PRO A 265 -36.18 44.54 -21.27
C PRO A 265 -35.34 45.27 -20.15
N PRO A 266 -34.25 46.10 -20.31
CA PRO A 266 -33.32 46.42 -21.42
C PRO A 266 -31.77 46.44 -21.08
N PRO A 267 -30.87 46.80 -22.03
CA PRO A 267 -29.40 46.96 -21.87
C PRO A 267 -28.87 48.39 -22.25
N PRO A 268 -27.54 48.69 -22.41
CA PRO A 268 -26.29 48.19 -21.79
C PRO A 268 -25.42 49.33 -21.17
N THR A 269 -24.25 49.03 -20.58
CA THR A 269 -23.09 49.97 -20.44
C THR A 269 -21.75 49.21 -20.30
N ASP A 270 -20.64 49.79 -20.77
CA ASP A 270 -19.34 49.12 -21.01
C ASP A 270 -18.31 49.23 -19.88
N THR A 271 -17.31 48.30 -19.83
CA THR A 271 -15.85 48.62 -19.67
C THR A 271 -14.88 47.43 -19.78
N VAL A 272 -14.04 47.46 -20.85
CA VAL A 272 -12.56 47.24 -20.94
C VAL A 272 -11.83 46.11 -20.16
N SER A 273 -11.20 45.21 -20.93
CA SER A 273 -9.90 44.46 -20.80
C SER A 273 -9.29 44.00 -19.45
N GLU A 274 -8.98 42.68 -19.39
CA GLU A 274 -7.59 42.12 -19.35
C GLU A 274 -6.69 42.34 -18.10
N SER A 275 -5.93 41.37 -17.53
CA SER A 275 -5.60 39.98 -17.90
C SER A 275 -5.46 39.04 -16.66
N THR A 276 -5.24 37.74 -16.89
CA THR A 276 -5.44 36.65 -15.92
C THR A 276 -4.16 36.10 -15.27
N PRO A 277 -4.11 35.90 -13.94
CA PRO A 277 -3.21 34.92 -13.30
C PRO A 277 -3.91 33.55 -13.18
N THR A 278 -3.46 32.56 -13.96
CA THR A 278 -4.15 31.25 -14.04
C THR A 278 -4.07 30.46 -12.73
N LYS A 279 -5.24 30.12 -12.19
CA LYS A 279 -5.43 29.54 -10.85
C LYS A 279 -5.22 28.01 -10.83
N VAL A 280 -4.64 27.53 -9.73
CA VAL A 280 -4.49 26.11 -9.33
C VAL A 280 -5.76 25.30 -9.61
N LEU A 281 -5.62 24.15 -10.29
CA LEU A 281 -6.70 23.20 -10.54
C LEU A 281 -6.77 22.16 -9.42
N SER A 282 -7.80 22.25 -8.58
CA SER A 282 -7.98 21.37 -7.41
C SER A 282 -9.02 20.25 -7.62
N SER A 283 -8.85 19.17 -6.85
CA SER A 283 -9.91 18.27 -6.35
C SER A 283 -10.93 17.67 -7.34
N VAL A 284 -10.66 16.42 -7.73
CA VAL A 284 -11.58 15.29 -7.97
C VAL A 284 -13.11 15.58 -7.99
N THR A 285 -13.67 15.72 -9.20
CA THR A 285 -15.11 15.44 -9.51
C THR A 285 -15.23 14.88 -10.94
N MET A 286 -14.73 13.67 -11.21
CA MET A 286 -14.54 13.18 -12.59
C MET A 286 -14.82 11.67 -12.83
N LEU A 287 -16.03 11.18 -12.52
CA LEU A 287 -16.49 9.89 -13.10
C LEU A 287 -16.80 10.01 -14.61
N GLY A 288 -17.33 11.15 -15.07
CA GLY A 288 -17.57 11.38 -16.51
C GLY A 288 -16.32 11.78 -17.30
N GLY A 289 -15.44 12.59 -16.71
CA GLY A 289 -14.29 13.17 -17.42
C GLY A 289 -13.22 12.16 -17.81
N ARG A 290 -13.02 11.08 -17.04
CA ARG A 290 -11.89 10.15 -17.24
C ARG A 290 -11.88 9.52 -18.64
N LYS A 291 -13.05 9.10 -19.15
CA LYS A 291 -13.22 8.57 -20.52
C LYS A 291 -12.90 9.61 -21.61
N LYS A 292 -13.18 10.90 -21.36
CA LYS A 292 -12.81 12.01 -22.27
C LYS A 292 -11.29 12.24 -22.30
N TYR A 293 -10.62 12.17 -21.14
CA TYR A 293 -9.17 12.39 -21.07
C TYR A 293 -8.35 11.24 -21.66
N VAL A 294 -8.71 9.97 -21.44
CA VAL A 294 -8.03 8.84 -22.12
C VAL A 294 -8.21 8.95 -23.63
N LYS A 295 -9.43 9.24 -24.12
CA LYS A 295 -9.68 9.48 -25.54
C LYS A 295 -8.86 10.66 -26.09
N ALA A 296 -8.81 11.80 -25.39
CA ALA A 296 -8.02 12.95 -25.81
C ALA A 296 -6.50 12.72 -25.74
N CYS A 297 -6.03 11.86 -24.82
CA CYS A 297 -4.64 11.47 -24.70
C CYS A 297 -4.21 10.61 -25.90
N MET A 298 -4.94 9.51 -26.17
CA MET A 298 -4.67 8.66 -27.33
C MET A 298 -4.89 9.42 -28.65
N GLN A 299 -5.90 10.29 -28.74
CA GLN A 299 -6.11 11.12 -29.92
C GLN A 299 -4.99 12.16 -30.12
N LYS A 300 -4.32 12.63 -29.05
CA LYS A 300 -3.09 13.43 -29.17
C LYS A 300 -1.88 12.60 -29.61
N MET A 301 -1.67 11.39 -29.06
CA MET A 301 -0.57 10.52 -29.51
C MET A 301 -0.76 10.10 -30.98
N MET A 302 -1.99 9.84 -31.41
CA MET A 302 -2.37 9.55 -32.81
C MET A 302 -2.39 10.77 -33.74
N THR A 303 -2.10 11.99 -33.28
CA THR A 303 -2.03 13.21 -34.12
C THR A 303 -0.72 13.99 -33.98
N GLY A 304 0.20 13.54 -33.12
CA GLY A 304 1.51 14.15 -32.90
C GLY A 304 2.57 13.70 -33.91
N GLY A 305 2.36 13.96 -35.21
CA GLY A 305 3.29 13.51 -36.26
C GLY A 305 3.08 14.20 -37.61
N THR A 306 3.59 15.42 -37.77
CA THR A 306 3.68 16.09 -39.08
C THR A 306 4.88 15.58 -39.86
N GLY A 307 4.76 14.39 -40.44
CA GLY A 307 5.82 13.77 -41.24
C GLY A 307 5.54 12.29 -41.52
N GLU A 308 5.28 11.99 -42.78
CA GLU A 308 5.20 10.68 -43.45
C GLU A 308 5.55 9.41 -42.62
N THR A 309 4.53 8.60 -42.32
CA THR A 309 4.67 7.13 -42.34
C THR A 309 3.32 6.49 -42.60
N ASN A 310 3.22 5.61 -43.60
CA ASN A 310 2.00 4.84 -43.91
C ASN A 310 1.84 3.62 -42.99
N LEU A 311 1.89 3.81 -41.67
CA LEU A 311 1.72 2.74 -40.70
C LEU A 311 0.28 2.73 -40.17
N LYS A 312 -0.53 1.75 -40.60
CA LYS A 312 -1.79 1.40 -39.94
C LYS A 312 -1.49 0.77 -38.58
N ILE A 313 -1.28 1.60 -37.56
CA ILE A 313 -1.29 1.14 -36.17
C ILE A 313 -2.73 0.76 -35.83
N ASP A 314 -2.98 -0.52 -35.58
CA ASP A 314 -4.22 -0.94 -34.91
C ASP A 314 -4.11 -0.50 -33.45
N GLY A 315 -4.76 0.62 -33.10
CA GLY A 315 -4.72 1.20 -31.75
C GLY A 315 -5.24 0.26 -30.66
N GLU A 316 -5.92 -0.84 -31.02
CA GLU A 316 -6.17 -1.97 -30.13
C GLU A 316 -4.87 -2.61 -29.66
N ALA A 317 -3.96 -2.97 -30.58
CA ALA A 317 -2.74 -3.70 -30.25
C ALA A 317 -1.81 -2.87 -29.36
N GLU A 318 -1.65 -1.57 -29.65
CA GLU A 318 -0.89 -0.65 -28.78
C GLU A 318 -1.57 -0.51 -27.40
N PHE A 319 -2.91 -0.38 -27.36
CA PHE A 319 -3.64 -0.31 -26.11
C PHE A 319 -3.47 -1.58 -25.25
N GLN A 320 -3.54 -2.78 -25.83
CA GLN A 320 -3.39 -4.02 -25.07
C GLN A 320 -1.96 -4.18 -24.53
N VAL A 321 -0.93 -3.73 -25.27
CA VAL A 321 0.47 -3.69 -24.77
C VAL A 321 0.60 -2.72 -23.60
N LEU A 322 0.10 -1.48 -23.74
CA LEU A 322 0.11 -0.47 -22.68
C LEU A 322 -0.66 -0.91 -21.43
N LYS A 323 -1.79 -1.61 -21.62
CA LYS A 323 -2.60 -2.17 -20.54
C LYS A 323 -1.87 -3.30 -19.81
N ASN A 324 -1.29 -4.27 -20.53
CA ASN A 324 -0.59 -5.38 -19.87
C ASN A 324 0.66 -4.89 -19.13
N TYR A 325 1.40 -3.96 -19.71
CA TYR A 325 2.53 -3.31 -19.04
C TYR A 325 2.11 -2.57 -17.75
N SER A 326 1.00 -1.83 -17.79
CA SER A 326 0.44 -1.17 -16.61
C SER A 326 0.00 -2.16 -15.53
N ASP A 327 -0.64 -3.26 -15.91
CA ASP A 327 -1.04 -4.30 -14.96
C ASP A 327 0.17 -5.02 -14.34
N LEU A 328 1.18 -5.40 -15.12
CA LEU A 328 2.43 -5.98 -14.60
C LEU A 328 3.14 -5.01 -13.63
N LYS A 329 3.19 -3.71 -13.93
CA LYS A 329 3.74 -2.66 -13.04
C LYS A 329 2.94 -2.54 -11.74
N GLN A 330 1.61 -2.56 -11.81
CA GLN A 330 0.71 -2.51 -10.64
C GLN A 330 0.77 -3.79 -9.81
N GLN A 331 0.86 -4.97 -10.43
CA GLN A 331 1.04 -6.26 -9.75
C GLN A 331 2.38 -6.31 -9.02
N MET A 332 3.48 -5.85 -9.65
CA MET A 332 4.79 -5.81 -9.02
C MET A 332 4.81 -4.86 -7.81
N LEU A 333 4.24 -3.65 -7.95
CA LEU A 333 4.08 -2.70 -6.83
C LEU A 333 3.30 -3.32 -5.65
N ASN A 334 2.22 -4.04 -5.95
CA ASN A 334 1.43 -4.75 -4.95
C ASN A 334 2.24 -5.85 -4.23
N LEU A 335 3.12 -6.58 -4.91
CA LEU A 335 4.00 -7.56 -4.26
C LEU A 335 5.08 -6.90 -3.40
N VAL A 336 5.71 -5.84 -3.90
CA VAL A 336 6.74 -5.08 -3.16
C VAL A 336 6.17 -4.53 -1.86
N ILE A 337 4.98 -3.91 -1.91
CA ILE A 337 4.29 -3.38 -0.72
C ILE A 337 3.78 -4.51 0.19
N TYR A 338 3.31 -5.64 -0.36
CA TYR A 338 2.94 -6.79 0.46
C TYR A 338 4.15 -7.41 1.18
N ARG A 339 5.34 -7.44 0.55
CA ARG A 339 6.60 -7.84 1.18
C ARG A 339 6.94 -6.94 2.37
N ASP A 340 6.91 -5.62 2.15
CA ASP A 340 7.18 -4.60 3.18
C ASP A 340 6.18 -4.69 4.36
N ASN A 341 4.89 -4.82 4.05
CA ASN A 341 3.82 -4.98 5.03
C ASN A 341 4.01 -6.24 5.89
N ILE A 342 4.53 -7.36 5.34
CA ILE A 342 4.89 -8.54 6.14
C ILE A 342 6.05 -8.23 7.09
N GLY A 343 7.07 -7.49 6.63
CA GLY A 343 8.18 -7.08 7.49
C GLY A 343 7.71 -6.26 8.70
N GLU A 344 6.86 -5.26 8.44
CA GLU A 344 6.24 -4.43 9.48
C GLU A 344 5.32 -5.24 10.40
N ALA A 345 4.50 -6.15 9.86
CA ALA A 345 3.62 -7.01 10.64
C ALA A 345 4.41 -7.96 11.58
N MET A 346 5.53 -8.52 11.12
CA MET A 346 6.37 -9.38 11.96
C MET A 346 6.97 -8.62 13.15
N TRP A 347 7.44 -7.38 12.94
CA TRP A 347 7.86 -6.51 14.05
C TRP A 347 6.74 -6.28 15.07
N TYR A 348 5.51 -6.04 14.61
CA TYR A 348 4.36 -5.86 15.51
C TYR A 348 4.02 -7.17 16.26
N ILE A 349 4.05 -8.32 15.59
CA ILE A 349 3.80 -9.64 16.18
C ILE A 349 4.81 -9.95 17.29
N TYR A 350 6.12 -9.80 17.03
CA TYR A 350 7.16 -10.04 18.05
C TYR A 350 7.07 -9.06 19.22
N THR A 351 6.77 -7.78 18.95
CA THR A 351 6.62 -6.76 19.99
C THR A 351 5.39 -7.03 20.88
N GLY A 352 4.26 -7.43 20.27
CA GLY A 352 3.06 -7.84 21.01
C GLY A 352 3.25 -9.11 21.83
N LEU A 353 4.07 -10.06 21.36
CA LEU A 353 4.43 -11.28 22.09
C LEU A 353 5.31 -10.97 23.32
N LEU A 354 6.31 -10.11 23.14
CA LEU A 354 7.15 -9.59 24.23
C LEU A 354 6.31 -8.86 25.28
N LEU A 355 5.42 -7.96 24.85
CA LEU A 355 4.52 -7.21 25.73
C LEU A 355 3.52 -8.11 26.47
N SER A 356 2.96 -9.11 25.79
CA SER A 356 2.07 -10.10 26.41
C SER A 356 2.79 -10.90 27.51
N THR A 357 4.06 -11.22 27.30
CA THR A 357 4.92 -11.91 28.28
C THR A 357 5.24 -11.01 29.48
N ILE A 358 5.65 -9.76 29.23
CA ILE A 358 5.92 -8.76 30.27
C ILE A 358 4.67 -8.48 31.12
N LEU A 359 3.50 -8.39 30.50
CA LEU A 359 2.23 -8.21 31.20
C LEU A 359 1.88 -9.43 32.07
N LYS A 360 2.00 -10.65 31.53
CA LYS A 360 1.76 -11.89 32.30
C LYS A 360 2.64 -11.95 33.55
N TYR A 361 3.92 -11.64 33.41
CA TYR A 361 4.87 -11.58 34.52
C TYR A 361 4.47 -10.52 35.58
N ASN A 362 4.14 -9.29 35.15
CA ASN A 362 3.76 -8.21 36.05
C ASN A 362 2.42 -8.44 36.78
N ILE A 363 1.47 -9.14 36.16
CA ILE A 363 0.19 -9.51 36.78
C ILE A 363 0.41 -10.62 37.81
N ASN A 364 1.12 -11.69 37.43
CA ASN A 364 1.35 -12.85 38.30
C ASN A 364 2.17 -12.48 39.55
N ASN A 365 3.23 -11.69 39.41
CA ASN A 365 4.21 -11.50 40.49
C ASN A 365 3.89 -10.37 41.48
N ARG A 366 2.91 -9.49 41.19
CA ARG A 366 2.55 -8.37 42.09
C ARG A 366 1.47 -8.69 43.11
N GLY A 367 0.64 -9.70 42.87
CA GLY A 367 -0.52 -9.99 43.71
C GLY A 367 -1.63 -8.92 43.63
N CYS A 368 -2.70 -9.14 44.40
CA CYS A 368 -3.92 -8.33 44.34
C CYS A 368 -3.93 -7.17 45.34
N VAL A 369 -3.70 -5.94 44.85
CA VAL A 369 -3.81 -4.71 45.67
C VAL A 369 -5.29 -4.36 45.90
N LYS A 370 -5.86 -4.84 47.01
CA LYS A 370 -7.24 -4.53 47.43
C LYS A 370 -7.34 -3.07 47.89
N SER A 371 -8.30 -2.32 47.36
CA SER A 371 -8.55 -0.94 47.78
C SER A 371 -9.22 -0.88 49.18
N VAL A 372 -9.05 0.21 49.93
CA VAL A 372 -9.59 0.33 51.31
C VAL A 372 -11.11 0.15 51.35
N THR A 373 -11.83 0.74 50.40
CA THR A 373 -13.29 0.56 50.26
C THR A 373 -13.70 -0.89 49.95
N GLN A 374 -12.84 -1.64 49.26
CA GLN A 374 -13.05 -3.05 48.91
C GLN A 374 -12.64 -3.98 50.06
N ILE A 375 -11.70 -3.57 50.92
CA ILE A 375 -11.45 -4.21 52.22
C ILE A 375 -12.67 -4.01 53.12
N GLN A 376 -13.19 -2.78 53.21
CA GLN A 376 -14.38 -2.47 54.01
C GLN A 376 -15.63 -3.20 53.51
N SER A 377 -15.87 -3.29 52.19
CA SER A 377 -17.03 -4.04 51.67
C SER A 377 -16.93 -5.53 51.97
N ASN A 378 -15.74 -6.12 51.85
CA ASN A 378 -15.52 -7.54 52.18
C ASN A 378 -15.70 -7.80 53.69
N LEU A 379 -15.22 -6.89 54.54
CA LEU A 379 -15.39 -6.95 55.99
C LEU A 379 -16.88 -6.85 56.38
N ASN A 380 -17.60 -5.86 55.84
CA ASN A 380 -19.03 -5.68 56.09
C ASN A 380 -19.83 -6.92 55.65
N ASN A 381 -19.58 -7.44 54.44
CA ASN A 381 -20.25 -8.64 53.93
C ASN A 381 -19.99 -9.86 54.83
N ALA A 382 -18.76 -10.06 55.28
CA ALA A 382 -18.42 -11.16 56.19
C ALA A 382 -19.13 -11.04 57.55
N LEU A 383 -19.24 -9.82 58.10
CA LEU A 383 -20.01 -9.54 59.31
C LEU A 383 -21.51 -9.83 59.13
N THR A 384 -22.12 -9.40 58.02
CA THR A 384 -23.52 -9.70 57.72
C THR A 384 -23.76 -11.20 57.56
N GLN A 385 -22.83 -11.92 56.93
CA GLN A 385 -22.94 -13.37 56.74
C GLN A 385 -22.80 -14.13 58.08
N GLN A 386 -21.84 -13.75 58.93
CA GLN A 386 -21.73 -14.28 60.31
C GLN A 386 -22.99 -14.03 61.14
N GLN A 387 -23.63 -12.88 61.00
CA GLN A 387 -24.90 -12.57 61.68
C GLN A 387 -26.05 -13.44 61.18
N GLN A 388 -26.11 -13.73 59.86
CA GLN A 388 -27.10 -14.64 59.28
C GLN A 388 -26.88 -16.08 59.74
N ASP A 389 -25.65 -16.57 59.75
CA ASP A 389 -25.30 -17.92 60.22
C ASP A 389 -25.63 -18.11 61.71
N GLN A 390 -25.35 -17.10 62.55
CA GLN A 390 -25.72 -17.10 63.97
C GLN A 390 -27.24 -17.09 64.18
N ALA A 391 -27.98 -16.28 63.41
CA ALA A 391 -29.44 -16.25 63.48
C ALA A 391 -30.07 -17.58 63.04
N LEU A 392 -29.51 -18.20 61.99
CA LEU A 392 -29.94 -19.52 61.52
C LEU A 392 -29.68 -20.62 62.55
N ALA A 393 -28.49 -20.63 63.18
CA ALA A 393 -28.15 -21.58 64.23
C ALA A 393 -29.07 -21.44 65.46
N GLN A 394 -29.39 -20.20 65.88
CA GLN A 394 -30.35 -19.95 66.96
C GLN A 394 -31.77 -20.39 66.59
N ALA A 395 -32.19 -20.20 65.33
CA ALA A 395 -33.49 -20.68 64.86
C ALA A 395 -33.56 -22.22 64.87
N GLN A 396 -32.51 -22.90 64.40
CA GLN A 396 -32.41 -24.37 64.43
C GLN A 396 -32.45 -24.92 65.87
N GLN A 397 -31.72 -24.31 66.80
CA GLN A 397 -31.76 -24.69 68.22
C GLN A 397 -33.16 -24.52 68.81
N ARG A 398 -33.87 -23.42 68.52
CA ARG A 398 -35.25 -23.21 69.00
C ARG A 398 -36.21 -24.28 68.50
N VAL A 399 -36.09 -24.72 67.26
CA VAL A 399 -36.91 -25.82 66.71
C VAL A 399 -36.63 -27.13 67.45
N GLN A 400 -35.36 -27.45 67.71
CA GLN A 400 -34.96 -28.65 68.46
C GLN A 400 -35.38 -28.65 69.94
N THR A 401 -35.67 -27.49 70.53
CA THR A 401 -36.18 -27.38 71.91
C THR A 401 -37.71 -27.42 72.04
N ILE A 402 -38.44 -27.60 70.93
CA ILE A 402 -39.91 -27.60 70.88
C ILE A 402 -40.48 -28.97 70.44
N SER A 403 -39.61 -29.87 69.95
CA SER A 403 -39.89 -31.28 69.63
C SER A 403 -39.52 -32.22 70.77
#